data_AF-A0A2H0I2U7-F1
#
_entry.id   AF-A0A2H0I2U7-F1
#
_cell.length_a   1.000
_cell.length_b   1.000
_cell.length_c   1.000
_cell.angle_alpha   90.00
_cell.angle_beta   90.00
_cell.angle_gamma   90.00
#
_symmetry.space_group_name_H-M   'P 1'
#
loop_
_entity.id
_entity.type
_entity.pdbx_description
1 polymer ?
#
loop_
_entity_poly.entity_id
_entity_poly.type
_entity_poly.pdbx_seq_one_letter_code
_entity_poly.pdbx_strand_id
1 'polypeptide(L)'
;MVHLNLTQHTSNPVVISSLAWNAVRDSLTKLGKGELVNYIESVKVTDSRITIKTGKPIVNMDLLNHKEAIKERIDESFQIFGIKKIERKIVFI
;
A
#
# COMPACT_ATOMS: atom_id res chain seq x y z
N MET A 1 3.40 30.59 -3.34
CA MET A 1 3.33 29.17 -2.89
C MET A 1 1.98 28.64 -3.30
N VAL A 2 1.95 27.62 -4.17
CA VAL A 2 0.70 26.95 -4.53
C VAL A 2 0.36 26.01 -3.37
N HIS A 3 -0.63 26.37 -2.55
CA HIS A 3 -1.23 25.45 -1.59
C HIS A 3 -2.08 24.46 -2.40
N LEU A 4 -1.50 23.32 -2.75
CA LEU A 4 -2.27 22.22 -3.34
C LEU A 4 -3.23 21.71 -2.27
N ASN A 5 -4.49 22.13 -2.35
CA ASN A 5 -5.53 21.67 -1.43
C ASN A 5 -5.96 20.25 -1.83
N LEU A 6 -5.22 19.25 -1.36
CA LEU A 6 -5.42 17.84 -1.71
C LEU A 6 -6.55 17.16 -0.93
N THR A 7 -7.20 17.85 0.00
CA THR A 7 -8.23 17.26 0.88
C THR A 7 -9.35 16.57 0.10
N GLN A 8 -9.79 17.11 -1.04
CA GLN A 8 -10.80 16.47 -1.89
C GLN A 8 -10.32 15.17 -2.57
N HIS A 9 -9.02 15.04 -2.85
CA HIS A 9 -8.42 13.85 -3.47
C HIS A 9 -8.04 12.76 -2.46
N THR A 10 -7.75 13.14 -1.20
CA THR A 10 -7.42 12.20 -0.11
C THR A 10 -8.59 11.32 0.34
N SER A 11 -9.79 11.59 -0.15
CA SER A 11 -11.00 10.77 0.07
C SER A 11 -11.35 9.87 -1.12
N ASN A 12 -10.61 9.97 -2.24
CA ASN A 12 -10.89 9.18 -3.44
C ASN A 12 -10.25 7.78 -3.31
N PRO A 13 -11.03 6.68 -3.34
CA PRO A 13 -10.49 5.32 -3.20
C PRO A 13 -9.41 4.95 -4.23
N VAL A 14 -9.48 5.51 -5.43
CA VAL A 14 -8.48 5.29 -6.48
C VAL A 14 -7.14 5.90 -6.08
N VAL A 15 -7.15 7.15 -5.61
CA VAL A 15 -5.94 7.86 -5.16
C VAL A 15 -5.31 7.14 -3.97
N ILE A 16 -6.11 6.77 -2.97
CA ILE A 16 -5.63 6.05 -1.78
C ILE A 16 -5.01 4.69 -2.19
N SER A 17 -5.66 3.97 -3.09
CA SER A 17 -5.15 2.68 -3.59
C SER A 17 -3.86 2.84 -4.40
N SER A 18 -3.73 3.90 -5.19
CA SER A 18 -2.50 4.22 -5.91
C SER A 18 -1.34 4.60 -4.98
N LEU A 19 -1.62 5.35 -3.90
CA LEU A 19 -0.62 5.66 -2.88
C LEU A 19 -0.14 4.39 -2.16
N ALA A 20 -1.08 3.53 -1.75
CA ALA A 20 -0.75 2.25 -1.16
C ALA A 20 0.06 1.36 -2.12
N TRP A 21 -0.33 1.30 -3.40
CA TRP A 21 0.43 0.59 -4.44
C TRP A 21 1.89 1.07 -4.53
N ASN A 22 2.08 2.38 -4.61
CA ASN A 22 3.42 2.97 -4.68
C ASN A 22 4.25 2.68 -3.42
N ALA A 23 3.63 2.73 -2.25
CA ALA A 23 4.27 2.41 -0.98
C ALA A 23 4.67 0.93 -0.88
N VAL A 24 3.82 0.00 -1.33
CA VAL A 24 4.14 -1.44 -1.44
C VAL A 24 5.35 -1.64 -2.34
N ARG A 25 5.34 -1.04 -3.54
CA ARG A 25 6.45 -1.14 -4.49
C ARG A 25 7.76 -0.63 -3.89
N ASP A 26 7.73 0.57 -3.29
CA ASP A 26 8.91 1.18 -2.69
C ASP A 26 9.46 0.34 -1.51
N SER A 27 8.59 -0.21 -0.68
CA SER A 27 8.97 -1.12 0.42
C SER A 27 9.69 -2.36 -0.11
N LEU A 28 9.13 -3.03 -1.12
CA LEU A 28 9.71 -4.23 -1.72
C LEU A 28 11.04 -3.94 -2.42
N THR A 29 11.15 -2.82 -3.14
CA THR A 29 12.41 -2.40 -3.77
C THR A 29 13.51 -2.17 -2.72
N LYS A 30 13.20 -1.50 -1.61
CA LYS A 30 14.16 -1.26 -0.51
C LYS A 30 14.61 -2.53 0.19
N LEU A 31 13.74 -3.53 0.27
CA LEU A 31 14.04 -4.85 0.82
C LEU A 31 14.83 -5.76 -0.14
N GLY A 32 15.14 -5.29 -1.36
CA GLY A 32 15.78 -6.11 -2.39
C GLY A 32 14.87 -7.20 -2.95
N LYS A 33 13.54 -7.04 -2.83
CA LYS A 33 12.48 -7.96 -3.26
C LYS A 33 11.63 -7.39 -4.40
N GLY A 34 12.26 -6.57 -5.25
CA GLY A 34 11.58 -5.90 -6.35
C GLY A 34 10.89 -6.86 -7.32
N GLU A 35 11.40 -8.09 -7.46
CA GLU A 35 10.78 -9.13 -8.29
C GLU A 35 9.36 -9.51 -7.85
N LEU A 36 9.05 -9.40 -6.55
CA LEU A 36 7.73 -9.75 -6.02
C LEU A 36 6.63 -8.81 -6.55
N VAL A 37 6.98 -7.58 -6.92
CA VAL A 37 6.05 -6.58 -7.49
C VAL A 37 5.38 -7.11 -8.76
N ASN A 38 6.11 -7.89 -9.58
CA ASN A 38 5.60 -8.43 -10.84
C ASN A 38 4.44 -9.42 -10.66
N TYR A 39 4.26 -9.94 -9.45
CA TYR A 39 3.20 -10.88 -9.12
C TYR A 39 2.03 -10.21 -8.40
N ILE A 40 2.11 -8.92 -8.08
CA ILE A 40 1.01 -8.20 -7.46
C ILE A 40 0.07 -7.73 -8.57
N GLU A 41 -1.18 -8.19 -8.53
CA GLU A 41 -2.19 -7.83 -9.53
C GLU A 41 -2.91 -6.53 -9.16
N SER A 42 -3.16 -6.30 -7.88
CA SER A 42 -3.82 -5.07 -7.41
C SER A 42 -3.60 -4.82 -5.93
N VAL A 43 -3.68 -3.54 -5.55
CA VAL A 43 -3.77 -3.10 -4.16
C VAL A 43 -5.07 -2.32 -4.01
N LYS A 44 -5.92 -2.72 -3.08
CA LYS A 44 -7.20 -2.05 -2.78
C LYS A 44 -7.21 -1.63 -1.32
N VAL A 45 -7.63 -0.39 -1.09
CA VAL A 45 -7.73 0.17 0.26
C VAL A 45 -9.19 0.45 0.58
N THR A 46 -9.60 0.01 1.76
CA THR A 46 -10.89 0.31 2.39
C THR A 46 -10.62 0.93 3.77
N ASP A 47 -11.68 1.31 4.48
CA ASP A 47 -11.54 1.92 5.81
C ASP A 47 -10.89 0.98 6.84
N SER A 48 -11.08 -0.32 6.72
CA SER A 48 -10.60 -1.32 7.69
C SER A 48 -9.54 -2.27 7.16
N ARG A 49 -9.30 -2.30 5.84
CA ARG A 49 -8.44 -3.29 5.20
C ARG A 49 -7.67 -2.75 4.00
N ILE A 50 -6.42 -3.20 3.88
CA ILE A 50 -5.61 -3.12 2.67
C ILE A 50 -5.50 -4.54 2.12
N THR A 51 -6.01 -4.75 0.91
CA THR A 51 -5.98 -6.05 0.22
C THR A 51 -4.95 -5.99 -0.90
N ILE A 52 -3.97 -6.87 -0.85
CA ILE A 52 -2.92 -7.01 -1.85
C ILE A 52 -3.16 -8.34 -2.56
N LYS A 53 -3.67 -8.28 -3.80
CA LYS A 53 -3.96 -9.46 -4.59
C LYS A 53 -2.72 -9.88 -5.37
N THR A 54 -2.34 -11.15 -5.31
CA THR A 54 -1.24 -11.70 -6.09
C THR A 54 -1.72 -12.74 -7.10
N GLY A 55 -0.94 -12.94 -8.17
CA GLY A 55 -1.22 -13.96 -9.18
C GLY A 55 -0.73 -15.36 -8.78
N LYS A 56 -0.02 -15.50 -7.65
CA LYS A 56 0.58 -16.78 -7.21
C LYS A 56 0.49 -16.93 -5.69
N PRO A 57 -0.12 -18.03 -5.17
CA PRO A 57 -0.24 -18.25 -3.72
C PRO A 57 1.09 -18.25 -2.96
N ILE A 58 2.18 -18.73 -3.57
CA ILE A 58 3.51 -18.72 -2.94
C ILE A 58 4.00 -17.30 -2.64
N VAL A 59 3.62 -16.32 -3.47
CA VAL A 59 3.99 -14.92 -3.27
C VAL A 59 3.25 -14.31 -2.09
N ASN A 60 2.03 -14.76 -1.78
CA ASN A 60 1.34 -14.34 -0.55
C ASN A 60 2.15 -14.70 0.70
N MET A 61 2.78 -15.87 0.72
CA MET A 61 3.64 -16.30 1.84
C MET A 61 4.91 -15.45 1.93
N ASP A 62 5.55 -15.16 0.81
CA ASP A 62 6.74 -14.30 0.79
C ASP A 62 6.40 -12.87 1.25
N LEU A 63 5.28 -12.31 0.79
CA LEU A 63 4.82 -10.99 1.22
C LEU A 63 4.43 -10.94 2.71
N LEU A 64 3.92 -12.04 3.27
CA LEU A 64 3.63 -12.15 4.70
C LEU A 64 4.89 -11.96 5.55
N ASN A 65 6.05 -12.44 5.11
CA ASN A 65 7.34 -12.25 5.80
C ASN A 65 7.78 -10.78 5.83
N HIS A 66 7.22 -9.94 4.96
CA HIS A 66 7.55 -8.52 4.83
C HIS A 66 6.37 -7.60 5.21
N LYS A 67 5.32 -8.16 5.80
CA LYS A 67 4.07 -7.46 6.08
C LYS A 67 4.25 -6.18 6.90
N GLU A 68 5.04 -6.22 7.97
CA GLU A 68 5.23 -5.06 8.85
C GLU A 68 5.95 -3.92 8.13
N ALA A 69 7.03 -4.21 7.40
CA ALA A 69 7.74 -3.21 6.59
C ALA A 69 6.87 -2.61 5.47
N ILE A 70 6.01 -3.43 4.86
CA ILE A 70 5.02 -2.95 3.88
C ILE A 70 4.00 -2.03 4.56
N LYS A 71 3.51 -2.42 5.74
CA LYS A 71 2.54 -1.66 6.52
C LYS A 71 3.09 -0.29 6.94
N GLU A 72 4.27 -0.28 7.54
CA GLU A 72 4.94 0.96 7.95
C GLU A 72 5.09 1.91 6.77
N ARG A 73 5.50 1.40 5.61
CA ARG A 73 5.68 2.23 4.43
C ARG A 73 4.38 2.81 3.88
N ILE A 74 3.28 2.05 3.93
CA ILE A 74 1.95 2.55 3.55
C ILE A 74 1.48 3.62 4.53
N ASP A 75 1.65 3.38 5.83
CA ASP A 75 1.24 4.33 6.87
C ASP A 75 2.02 5.65 6.76
N GLU A 76 3.33 5.61 6.50
CA GLU A 76 4.16 6.78 6.20
C GLU A 76 3.64 7.54 4.97
N SER A 77 3.33 6.82 3.89
CA SER A 77 2.78 7.42 2.67
C SER A 77 1.45 8.12 2.98
N PHE A 78 0.55 7.46 3.69
CA PHE A 78 -0.73 8.07 4.08
C PHE A 78 -0.55 9.31 4.95
N GLN A 79 0.38 9.29 5.89
CA GLN A 79 0.69 10.44 6.74
C GLN A 79 1.19 11.64 5.93
N ILE A 80 2.10 11.43 4.97
CA ILE A 80 2.63 12.50 4.11
C ILE A 80 1.52 13.18 3.31
N PHE A 81 0.52 12.41 2.86
CA PHE A 81 -0.60 12.92 2.08
C PHE A 81 -1.81 13.34 2.93
N GLY A 82 -1.69 13.38 4.27
CA GLY A 82 -2.78 13.81 5.15
C GLY A 82 -3.97 12.84 5.22
N ILE A 83 -3.78 11.58 4.80
CA ILE A 83 -4.79 10.53 4.95
C ILE A 83 -4.83 10.12 6.42
N LYS A 84 -6.02 10.14 7.03
CA LYS A 84 -6.20 9.80 8.44
C LYS A 84 -5.60 8.43 8.77
N LYS A 85 -4.80 8.38 9.82
CA LYS A 85 -4.30 7.12 10.39
C LYS A 85 -5.49 6.36 10.98
N ILE A 86 -5.82 5.26 10.32
CA ILE A 86 -6.86 4.31 10.71
C ILE A 86 -6.17 2.96 10.76
N GLU A 87 -6.46 2.16 11.77
CA GLU A 87 -5.93 0.81 11.86
C GLU A 87 -6.52 -0.04 10.73
N ARG A 88 -5.69 -0.35 9.72
CA ARG A 88 -6.07 -1.17 8.58
C ARG A 88 -5.35 -2.51 8.64
N LYS A 89 -6.09 -3.59 8.57
CA LYS A 89 -5.52 -4.93 8.44
C LYS A 89 -4.96 -5.13 7.03
N ILE A 90 -3.71 -5.55 6.90
CA ILE A 90 -3.16 -6.01 5.61
C ILE A 90 -3.50 -7.48 5.41
N VAL A 91 -4.03 -7.79 4.23
CA VAL A 91 -4.35 -9.17 3.80
C VAL A 91 -3.77 -9.39 2.40
N PHE A 92 -3.10 -10.54 2.25
CA PHE A 92 -2.59 -11.03 0.97
C PHE A 92 -3.53 -12.14 0.48
N ILE A 93 -4.02 -12.04 -0.75
CA ILE A 93 -4.96 -13.00 -1.35
C ILE A 93 -4.48 -13.43 -2.73
#